data_AF-A0A7C5R4I2-F1
#
_entry.id   AF-A0A7C5R4I2-F1
#
_cell.length_a   1.000
_cell.length_b   1.000
_cell.length_c   1.000
_cell.angle_alpha   90.00
_cell.angle_beta   90.00
_cell.angle_gamma   90.00
#
_symmetry.space_group_name_H-M   'P 1'
#
loop_
_entity.id
_entity.type
_entity.pdbx_description
1 polymer ?
#
loop_
_entity_poly.entity_id
_entity_poly.type
_entity_poly.pdbx_seq_one_letter_code
_entity_poly.pdbx_strand_id
1 'polypeptide(L)'
;MTTFHSVVLKCPQCGTLMSDFELMSYTVHHATSWSDGKNDTGMPGMQRVKICAVCHLPFWKDDATLPYDPDWDVADELGGALDIRDLLEPFDDGWQEFKIQYYNKLIEENFADDEDKEMYLRTQLLWAVNDLIRYHTGFRKPKNLRQLTDWVKRHKKRRQESDRRLKLFETYEQLFTKNLERLIFLYIKKGDVDLIYLADMYREKGDFKKAKMILSKYEEDKNKMFRKLKRKILIKSRFVFRLD
;
A
#
# COMPACT_ATOMS: atom_id res chain seq x y z
N MET A 1 -7.25 -15.36 -17.83
CA MET A 1 -6.56 -14.60 -18.89
C MET A 1 -6.45 -13.17 -18.40
N THR A 2 -5.26 -12.58 -18.40
CA THR A 2 -5.08 -11.16 -18.07
C THR A 2 -5.29 -10.34 -19.33
N THR A 3 -6.12 -9.31 -19.28
CA THR A 3 -6.35 -8.41 -20.41
C THR A 3 -5.99 -6.99 -20.02
N PHE A 4 -5.12 -6.37 -20.79
CA PHE A 4 -4.73 -4.98 -20.65
C PHE A 4 -5.27 -4.18 -21.84
N HIS A 5 -5.62 -2.93 -21.59
CA HIS A 5 -5.93 -1.94 -22.59
C HIS A 5 -4.81 -0.90 -22.58
N SER A 6 -4.22 -0.61 -23.73
CA SER A 6 -3.27 0.49 -23.84
C SER A 6 -4.02 1.80 -23.64
N VAL A 7 -3.41 2.78 -23.00
CA VAL A 7 -3.94 4.14 -22.90
C VAL A 7 -2.83 5.13 -23.21
N VAL A 8 -3.17 6.25 -23.85
CA VAL A 8 -2.20 7.32 -24.08
C VAL A 8 -2.39 8.41 -23.04
N LEU A 9 -1.28 8.74 -22.40
CA LEU A 9 -1.17 9.79 -21.40
C LEU A 9 -0.45 10.99 -22.00
N LYS A 10 -0.93 12.19 -21.71
CA LYS A 10 -0.24 13.44 -22.02
C LYS A 10 0.30 14.05 -20.73
N CYS A 11 1.63 14.18 -20.64
CA CYS A 11 2.27 14.79 -19.48
C CYS A 11 1.73 16.22 -19.26
N PRO A 12 1.19 16.55 -18.08
CA PRO A 12 0.66 17.90 -17.83
C PRO A 12 1.77 18.96 -17.73
N GLN A 13 3.03 18.56 -17.53
CA GLN A 13 4.15 19.48 -17.33
C GLN A 13 4.88 19.81 -18.64
N CYS A 14 5.24 18.80 -19.44
CA CYS A 14 6.00 18.98 -20.68
C CYS A 14 5.20 18.69 -21.95
N GLY A 15 3.95 18.21 -21.84
CA GLY A 15 3.08 17.92 -22.99
C GLY A 15 3.42 16.65 -23.78
N THR A 16 4.48 15.92 -23.41
CA THR A 16 4.89 14.67 -24.07
C THR A 16 3.81 13.59 -23.95
N LEU A 17 3.58 12.88 -25.06
CA LEU A 17 2.72 11.71 -25.11
C LEU A 17 3.49 10.47 -24.68
N MET A 18 2.83 9.62 -23.88
CA MET A 18 3.37 8.37 -23.35
C MET A 18 2.30 7.30 -23.41
N SER A 19 2.73 6.04 -23.49
CA SER A 19 1.84 4.88 -23.34
C SER A 19 1.77 4.45 -21.87
N ASP A 20 0.64 3.91 -21.45
CA ASP A 20 0.48 3.16 -20.20
C ASP A 20 -0.56 2.06 -20.41
N PHE A 21 -0.75 1.20 -19.42
CA PHE A 21 -1.73 0.12 -19.50
C PHE A 21 -2.78 0.26 -18.40
N GLU A 22 -4.02 -0.04 -18.78
CA GLU A 22 -5.14 -0.26 -17.87
C GLU A 22 -5.49 -1.74 -17.81
N LEU A 23 -5.52 -2.27 -16.60
CA LEU A 23 -5.93 -3.64 -16.38
C LEU A 23 -7.46 -3.76 -16.51
N MET A 24 -7.92 -4.36 -17.60
CA MET A 24 -9.35 -4.57 -17.87
C MET A 24 -9.91 -5.74 -17.06
N SER A 25 -9.18 -6.85 -17.04
CA SER A 25 -9.58 -8.04 -16.29
C SER A 25 -8.38 -8.90 -15.93
N TYR A 26 -8.44 -9.51 -14.75
CA TYR A 26 -7.43 -10.46 -14.29
C TYR A 26 -8.06 -11.53 -13.41
N THR A 27 -7.51 -12.74 -13.51
CA THR A 27 -7.88 -13.84 -12.64
C THR A 27 -6.94 -13.87 -11.44
N VAL A 28 -7.46 -13.55 -10.25
CA VAL A 28 -6.67 -13.63 -9.02
C VAL A 28 -6.76 -15.03 -8.43
N HIS A 29 -5.70 -15.83 -8.61
CA HIS A 29 -5.65 -17.19 -8.05
C HIS A 29 -5.36 -17.21 -6.55
N HIS A 30 -4.58 -16.24 -6.07
CA HIS A 30 -4.22 -16.09 -4.65
C HIS A 30 -4.18 -14.61 -4.28
N ALA A 31 -5.12 -14.16 -3.46
CA ALA A 31 -5.11 -12.84 -2.84
C ALA A 31 -4.80 -12.98 -1.34
N THR A 32 -3.84 -12.21 -0.82
CA THR A 32 -3.70 -12.03 0.63
C THR A 32 -4.24 -10.65 0.99
N SER A 33 -5.32 -10.61 1.75
CA SER A 33 -5.92 -9.37 2.26
C SER A 33 -5.41 -9.06 3.67
N TRP A 34 -5.10 -7.79 3.91
CA TRP A 34 -4.62 -7.26 5.19
C TRP A 34 -5.66 -6.34 5.84
N SER A 35 -5.56 -6.18 7.16
CA SER A 35 -6.51 -5.40 7.96
C SER A 35 -6.60 -3.92 7.54
N ASP A 36 -5.50 -3.34 7.05
CA ASP A 36 -5.40 -1.98 6.55
C ASP A 36 -5.84 -1.81 5.09
N GLY A 37 -6.58 -2.79 4.54
CA GLY A 37 -7.15 -2.74 3.20
C GLY A 37 -6.18 -3.07 2.07
N LYS A 38 -4.89 -3.31 2.34
CA LYS A 38 -3.96 -3.75 1.30
C LYS A 38 -4.28 -5.18 0.85
N ASN A 39 -4.29 -5.38 -0.46
CA ASN A 39 -4.44 -6.70 -1.09
C ASN A 39 -3.17 -7.02 -1.89
N ASP A 40 -2.50 -8.12 -1.52
CA ASP A 40 -1.41 -8.68 -2.31
C ASP A 40 -1.99 -9.72 -3.27
N THR A 41 -2.20 -9.31 -4.53
CA THR A 41 -2.80 -10.15 -5.60
C THR A 41 -1.77 -10.72 -6.57
N GLY A 42 -0.48 -10.47 -6.33
CA GLY A 42 0.62 -10.88 -7.21
C GLY A 42 0.82 -9.99 -8.44
N MET A 43 -0.14 -9.12 -8.75
CA MET A 43 -0.01 -8.06 -9.76
C MET A 43 0.26 -6.71 -9.08
N PRO A 44 1.08 -5.83 -9.69
CA PRO A 44 1.16 -4.44 -9.27
C PRO A 44 -0.25 -3.83 -9.32
N GLY A 45 -0.67 -3.18 -8.22
CA GLY A 45 -1.92 -2.41 -8.23
C GLY A 45 -1.82 -1.28 -9.25
N MET A 46 -2.94 -0.90 -9.87
CA MET A 46 -2.98 0.27 -10.74
C MET A 46 -2.54 1.51 -9.95
N GLN A 47 -1.39 2.08 -10.32
CA GLN A 47 -0.88 3.28 -9.68
C GLN A 47 -1.60 4.50 -10.28
N ARG A 48 -2.17 5.35 -9.43
CA ARG A 48 -2.79 6.62 -9.84
C ARG A 48 -1.76 7.74 -10.06
N VAL A 49 -0.55 7.56 -9.53
CA VAL A 49 0.58 8.47 -9.74
C VAL A 49 1.55 7.80 -10.69
N LYS A 50 1.92 8.52 -11.75
CA LYS A 50 2.89 8.12 -12.76
C LYS A 50 3.98 9.16 -12.84
N ILE A 51 5.09 8.82 -13.48
CA ILE A 51 6.24 9.69 -13.67
C ILE A 51 6.50 9.83 -15.16
N CYS A 52 6.74 11.06 -15.61
CA CYS A 52 7.02 11.29 -17.02
C CYS A 52 8.39 10.73 -17.40
N ALA A 53 8.45 9.96 -18.49
CA ALA A 53 9.71 9.42 -19.00
C ALA A 53 10.68 10.49 -19.51
N VAL A 54 10.21 11.71 -19.79
CA VAL A 54 11.02 12.81 -20.34
C VAL A 54 11.39 13.85 -19.27
N CYS A 55 10.41 14.43 -18.57
CA CYS A 55 10.70 15.46 -17.57
C CYS A 55 10.91 14.91 -16.15
N HIS A 56 10.68 13.61 -15.93
CA HIS A 56 10.81 12.93 -14.64
C HIS A 56 9.98 13.51 -13.49
N LEU A 57 8.98 14.34 -13.81
CA LEU A 57 8.04 14.86 -12.82
C LEU A 57 6.86 13.90 -12.61
N PRO A 58 6.39 13.75 -11.36
CA PRO A 58 5.19 12.97 -11.06
C PRO A 58 3.94 13.69 -11.57
N PHE A 59 2.95 12.92 -11.97
CA PHE A 59 1.64 13.42 -12.38
C PHE A 59 0.53 12.40 -12.05
N TRP A 60 -0.70 12.89 -11.92
CA TRP A 60 -1.87 12.04 -11.74
C TRP A 60 -2.28 11.42 -13.08
N LYS A 61 -2.40 10.09 -13.13
CA LYS A 61 -2.81 9.36 -14.32
C LYS A 61 -4.18 9.84 -14.82
N ASP A 62 -5.13 10.01 -13.91
CA ASP A 62 -6.50 10.42 -14.22
C ASP A 62 -6.52 11.79 -14.94
N ASP A 63 -5.63 12.71 -14.57
CA ASP A 63 -5.54 14.05 -15.18
C ASP A 63 -4.80 14.04 -16.52
N ALA A 64 -3.95 13.02 -16.77
CA ALA A 64 -3.15 12.90 -17.97
C ALA A 64 -3.79 12.04 -19.06
N THR A 65 -4.86 11.31 -18.75
CA THR A 65 -5.53 10.40 -19.68
C THR A 65 -6.30 11.20 -20.74
N LEU A 66 -6.07 10.90 -22.02
CA LEU A 66 -6.77 11.58 -23.10
C LEU A 66 -8.24 11.09 -23.21
N PRO A 67 -9.20 11.98 -23.52
CA PRO A 67 -10.61 11.65 -23.54
C PRO A 67 -11.07 10.89 -24.79
N TYR A 68 -10.19 10.68 -25.77
CA TYR A 68 -10.48 10.01 -27.04
C TYR A 68 -9.48 8.88 -27.26
N ASP A 69 -9.96 7.79 -27.87
CA ASP A 69 -9.12 6.66 -28.30
C ASP A 69 -8.10 7.20 -29.32
N PRO A 70 -6.80 7.22 -28.95
CA PRO A 70 -5.74 7.63 -29.85
C PRO A 70 -5.62 6.62 -30.99
N ASP A 71 -5.01 7.03 -32.10
CA ASP A 71 -4.61 6.09 -33.14
C ASP A 71 -3.62 5.07 -32.54
N TRP A 72 -4.04 3.81 -32.44
CA TRP A 72 -3.33 2.77 -31.71
C TRP A 72 -1.98 2.41 -32.35
N ASP A 73 -1.87 2.60 -33.66
CA ASP A 73 -0.60 2.43 -34.39
C ASP A 73 0.46 3.42 -33.90
N VAL A 74 0.05 4.61 -33.44
CA VAL A 74 0.93 5.61 -32.83
C VAL A 74 1.21 5.30 -31.37
N ALA A 75 0.26 4.71 -30.65
CA ALA A 75 0.40 4.39 -29.23
C ALA A 75 1.49 3.34 -28.97
N ASP A 76 1.65 2.37 -29.87
CA ASP A 76 2.66 1.31 -29.76
C ASP A 76 4.11 1.81 -29.94
N GLU A 77 4.28 2.99 -30.54
CA GLU A 77 5.59 3.65 -30.72
C GLU A 77 5.96 4.59 -29.55
N LEU A 78 5.02 4.90 -28.65
CA LEU A 78 5.26 5.82 -27.54
C LEU A 78 6.03 5.15 -26.40
N GLY A 79 6.97 5.89 -25.82
CA GLY A 79 7.64 5.49 -24.57
C GLY A 79 6.63 5.36 -23.43
N GLY A 80 6.83 4.33 -22.58
CA GLY A 80 5.97 4.07 -21.44
C GLY A 80 6.11 5.12 -20.33
N ALA A 81 5.00 5.50 -19.70
CA ALA A 81 5.03 6.28 -18.48
C ALA A 81 5.65 5.45 -17.34
N LEU A 82 6.56 6.07 -16.59
CA LEU A 82 7.29 5.42 -15.52
C LEU A 82 6.42 5.34 -14.26
N ASP A 83 6.75 4.38 -13.41
CA ASP A 83 6.21 4.25 -12.06
C ASP A 83 7.33 4.32 -11.00
N ILE A 84 6.97 4.37 -9.72
CA ILE A 84 7.95 4.50 -8.63
C ILE A 84 9.03 3.40 -8.64
N ARG A 85 8.72 2.20 -9.15
CA ARG A 85 9.64 1.06 -9.28
C ARG A 85 10.67 1.27 -10.38
N ASP A 86 10.39 2.13 -11.34
CA ASP A 86 11.32 2.45 -12.42
C ASP A 86 12.35 3.51 -11.98
N LEU A 87 12.12 4.17 -10.85
CA LEU A 87 13.03 5.18 -10.30
C LEU A 87 14.23 4.59 -9.54
N LEU A 88 14.16 3.32 -9.13
CA LEU A 88 15.19 2.67 -8.34
C LEU A 88 15.46 1.28 -8.89
N GLU A 89 16.71 0.81 -8.82
CA GLU A 89 17.00 -0.55 -9.24
C GLU A 89 16.28 -1.55 -8.32
N PRO A 90 15.63 -2.61 -8.86
CA PRO A 90 14.79 -3.54 -8.10
C PRO A 90 15.46 -4.27 -6.92
N PHE A 91 16.79 -4.16 -6.80
CA PHE A 91 17.62 -4.87 -5.83
C PHE A 91 18.25 -3.96 -4.77
N ASP A 92 17.90 -2.67 -4.75
CA ASP A 92 18.43 -1.75 -3.76
C ASP A 92 17.85 -2.02 -2.36
N ASP A 93 18.75 -2.20 -1.39
CA ASP A 93 18.46 -2.47 0.02
C ASP A 93 17.65 -1.35 0.73
N GLY A 94 17.39 -0.24 0.03
CA GLY A 94 16.66 0.94 0.52
C GLY A 94 15.28 1.17 -0.10
N TRP A 95 14.72 0.20 -0.84
CA TRP A 95 13.41 0.34 -1.51
C TRP A 95 12.27 0.78 -0.56
N GLN A 96 12.24 0.23 0.67
CA GLN A 96 11.16 0.56 1.61
C GLN A 96 11.24 2.01 2.08
N GLU A 97 12.44 2.45 2.46
CA GLU A 97 12.73 3.82 2.84
C GLU A 97 12.45 4.79 1.69
N PHE A 98 12.90 4.46 0.48
CA PHE A 98 12.64 5.25 -0.73
C PHE A 98 11.13 5.43 -0.96
N LYS A 99 10.36 4.34 -0.86
CA LYS A 99 8.90 4.39 -1.03
C LYS A 99 8.23 5.28 0.02
N ILE A 100 8.64 5.19 1.28
CA ILE A 100 8.12 6.04 2.36
C ILE A 100 8.45 7.52 2.08
N GLN A 101 9.70 7.81 1.74
CA GLN A 101 10.16 9.17 1.44
C GLN A 101 9.45 9.77 0.22
N TYR A 102 9.26 8.98 -0.84
CA TYR A 102 8.58 9.40 -2.07
C TYR A 102 7.15 9.86 -1.78
N TYR A 103 6.34 9.03 -1.12
CA TYR A 103 4.95 9.41 -0.81
C TYR A 103 4.87 10.54 0.22
N ASN A 104 5.79 10.57 1.20
CA ASN A 104 5.84 11.68 2.15
C ASN A 104 6.13 13.01 1.44
N LYS A 105 7.09 13.02 0.50
CA LYS A 105 7.43 14.21 -0.29
C LYS A 105 6.23 14.73 -1.08
N LEU A 106 5.50 13.86 -1.77
CA LEU A 106 4.28 14.26 -2.50
C LEU A 106 3.23 14.90 -1.59
N ILE A 107 3.09 14.39 -0.36
CA ILE A 107 2.17 14.96 0.64
C ILE A 107 2.67 16.33 1.12
N GLU A 108 3.96 16.48 1.40
CA GLU A 108 4.57 17.74 1.86
C GLU A 108 4.52 18.85 0.80
N GLU A 109 4.61 18.48 -0.47
CA GLU A 109 4.53 19.40 -1.62
C GLU A 109 3.08 19.77 -2.01
N ASN A 110 2.07 19.29 -1.27
CA ASN A 110 0.65 19.44 -1.61
C ASN A 110 0.34 18.99 -3.05
N PHE A 111 0.89 17.85 -3.47
CA PHE A 111 0.70 17.30 -4.81
C PHE A 111 -0.76 16.89 -5.10
N ALA A 112 -1.55 16.63 -4.06
CA ALA A 112 -2.99 16.37 -4.19
C ALA A 112 -3.79 17.67 -4.23
N ASP A 113 -4.56 17.85 -5.30
CA ASP A 113 -5.49 18.96 -5.54
C ASP A 113 -6.90 18.70 -4.99
N ASP A 114 -7.23 17.45 -4.61
CA ASP A 114 -8.48 17.08 -3.98
C ASP A 114 -8.29 16.08 -2.81
N GLU A 115 -9.35 15.87 -2.02
CA GLU A 115 -9.32 15.00 -0.85
C GLU A 115 -9.21 13.51 -1.17
N ASP A 116 -9.68 13.07 -2.34
CA ASP A 116 -9.59 11.67 -2.77
C ASP A 116 -8.16 11.33 -3.22
N LYS A 117 -7.47 12.26 -3.87
CA LYS A 117 -6.04 12.22 -4.19
C LYS A 117 -5.19 12.29 -2.92
N GLU A 118 -5.55 13.15 -1.96
CA GLU A 118 -4.87 13.19 -0.65
C GLU A 118 -5.03 11.84 0.07
N MET A 119 -6.26 11.30 0.11
CA MET A 119 -6.54 10.00 0.68
C MET A 119 -5.68 8.90 0.04
N TYR A 120 -5.59 8.88 -1.29
CA TYR A 120 -4.76 7.91 -2.00
C TYR A 120 -3.30 7.97 -1.56
N LEU A 121 -2.66 9.14 -1.55
CA LEU A 121 -1.25 9.28 -1.14
C LEU A 121 -1.04 8.82 0.31
N ARG A 122 -1.97 9.17 1.20
CA ARG A 122 -1.92 8.77 2.61
C ARG A 122 -2.09 7.27 2.80
N THR A 123 -2.95 6.63 2.02
CA THR A 123 -3.08 5.16 1.99
C THR A 123 -1.80 4.51 1.48
N GLN A 124 -1.17 5.04 0.43
CA GLN A 124 0.11 4.53 -0.07
C GLN A 124 1.22 4.66 0.96
N LEU A 125 1.31 5.81 1.65
CA LEU A 125 2.26 6.03 2.73
C LEU A 125 2.00 5.09 3.92
N LEU A 126 0.74 4.93 4.33
CA LEU A 126 0.35 3.98 5.38
C LEU A 126 0.83 2.57 5.04
N TRP A 127 0.57 2.12 3.81
CA TRP A 127 0.99 0.81 3.37
C TRP A 127 2.50 0.64 3.28
N ALA A 128 3.23 1.69 2.86
CA ALA A 128 4.69 1.68 2.80
C ALA A 128 5.32 1.55 4.20
N VAL A 129 4.80 2.27 5.20
CA VAL A 129 5.28 2.11 6.58
C VAL A 129 4.87 0.77 7.17
N ASN A 130 3.63 0.32 6.94
CA ASN A 130 3.18 -0.99 7.40
C ASN A 130 3.95 -2.14 6.72
N ASP A 131 4.44 -1.99 5.48
CA ASP A 131 5.25 -2.99 4.77
C ASP A 131 6.53 -3.38 5.53
N LEU A 132 7.07 -2.48 6.36
CA LEU A 132 8.22 -2.75 7.24
C LEU A 132 7.94 -3.92 8.18
N ILE A 133 6.73 -4.01 8.73
CA ILE A 133 6.35 -4.99 9.76
C ILE A 133 5.32 -6.02 9.27
N ARG A 134 4.70 -5.81 8.11
CA ARG A 134 3.65 -6.67 7.52
C ARG A 134 4.14 -8.09 7.26
N TYR A 135 5.29 -8.23 6.61
CA TYR A 135 5.82 -9.52 6.17
C TYR A 135 6.67 -10.23 7.22
N HIS A 136 6.37 -10.01 8.51
CA HIS A 136 7.01 -10.75 9.59
C HIS A 136 6.64 -12.23 9.46
N THR A 137 7.44 -12.99 8.71
CA THR A 137 7.06 -14.37 8.34
C THR A 137 6.99 -15.25 9.57
N GLY A 138 5.87 -15.96 9.68
CA GLY A 138 5.68 -17.01 10.67
C GLY A 138 6.67 -18.17 10.51
N PHE A 139 6.86 -18.86 11.62
CA PHE A 139 7.72 -20.01 11.84
C PHE A 139 7.38 -21.17 10.87
N ARG A 140 8.35 -21.70 10.13
CA ARG A 140 8.22 -23.02 9.46
C ARG A 140 9.04 -24.04 10.25
N LYS A 141 8.38 -25.06 10.80
CA LYS A 141 9.06 -26.15 11.52
C LYS A 141 9.91 -26.98 10.54
N PRO A 142 11.17 -27.30 10.87
CA PRO A 142 12.00 -28.17 10.03
C PRO A 142 11.45 -29.61 10.05
N LYS A 143 11.56 -30.32 8.92
CA LYS A 143 11.12 -31.73 8.81
C LYS A 143 12.27 -32.75 8.96
N ASN A 144 13.54 -32.33 8.95
CA ASN A 144 14.70 -33.20 9.14
C ASN A 144 15.96 -32.45 9.64
N LEU A 145 17.03 -33.20 9.96
CA LEU A 145 18.29 -32.68 10.54
C LEU A 145 19.06 -31.71 9.63
N ARG A 146 19.13 -31.94 8.32
CA ARG A 146 19.71 -30.96 7.37
C ARG A 146 18.90 -29.67 7.33
N GLN A 147 17.57 -29.77 7.39
CA GLN A 147 16.71 -28.60 7.49
C GLN A 147 16.83 -27.91 8.84
N LEU A 148 17.26 -28.57 9.92
CA LEU A 148 17.47 -27.97 11.25
C LEU A 148 18.65 -27.01 11.25
N THR A 149 19.80 -27.38 10.70
CA THR A 149 20.99 -26.50 10.62
C THR A 149 20.73 -25.30 9.73
N ASP A 150 20.10 -25.51 8.57
CA ASP A 150 19.65 -24.42 7.71
C ASP A 150 18.53 -23.59 8.36
N TRP A 151 17.70 -24.20 9.20
CA TRP A 151 16.66 -23.51 9.96
C TRP A 151 17.28 -22.59 11.02
N VAL A 152 18.29 -23.04 11.79
CA VAL A 152 18.98 -22.20 12.77
C VAL A 152 19.64 -21.00 12.09
N LYS A 153 20.38 -21.21 10.99
CA LYS A 153 21.02 -20.12 10.24
C LYS A 153 19.99 -19.14 9.66
N ARG A 154 18.92 -19.66 9.04
CA ARG A 154 17.83 -18.83 8.50
C ARG A 154 17.06 -18.11 9.61
N HIS A 155 16.88 -18.71 10.78
CA HIS A 155 16.20 -18.09 11.90
C HIS A 155 17.01 -16.93 12.49
N LYS A 156 18.33 -17.08 12.62
CA LYS A 156 19.20 -15.98 13.07
C LYS A 156 19.15 -14.80 12.08
N LYS A 157 19.30 -15.07 10.78
CA LYS A 157 19.22 -14.02 9.74
C LYS A 157 17.84 -13.36 9.68
N ARG A 158 16.76 -14.14 9.79
CA ARG A 158 15.38 -13.63 9.83
C ARG A 158 15.10 -12.76 11.05
N ARG A 159 15.62 -13.15 12.22
CA ARG A 159 15.49 -12.36 13.44
C ARG A 159 16.22 -11.02 13.31
N GLN A 160 17.45 -11.03 12.80
CA GLN A 160 18.20 -9.79 12.54
C GLN A 160 17.47 -8.86 11.56
N GLU A 161 16.92 -9.41 10.48
CA GLU A 161 16.13 -8.65 9.51
C GLU A 161 14.84 -8.09 10.11
N SER A 162 14.15 -8.89 10.93
CA SER A 162 12.98 -8.48 11.69
C SER A 162 13.30 -7.34 12.67
N ASP A 163 14.38 -7.46 13.44
CA ASP A 163 14.83 -6.44 14.38
C ASP A 163 15.23 -5.15 13.64
N ARG A 164 15.89 -5.26 12.47
CA ARG A 164 16.22 -4.11 11.60
C ARG A 164 14.95 -3.39 11.12
N ARG A 165 13.97 -4.13 10.63
CA ARG A 165 12.70 -3.58 10.14
C ARG A 165 11.87 -2.94 11.25
N LEU A 166 11.89 -3.53 12.45
CA LEU A 166 11.21 -2.95 13.61
C LEU A 166 11.84 -1.62 14.00
N LYS A 167 13.18 -1.54 14.06
CA LYS A 167 13.89 -0.26 14.28
C LYS A 167 13.59 0.78 13.20
N LEU A 168 13.48 0.33 11.96
CA LEU A 168 13.10 1.22 10.86
C LEU A 168 11.67 1.73 11.03
N PHE A 169 10.73 0.86 11.43
CA PHE A 169 9.37 1.27 11.75
C PHE A 169 9.33 2.29 12.90
N GLU A 170 10.10 2.07 13.97
CA GLU A 170 10.23 3.02 15.09
C GLU A 170 10.74 4.39 14.63
N THR A 171 11.64 4.41 13.65
CA THR A 171 12.15 5.66 13.03
C THR A 171 11.02 6.43 12.34
N TYR A 172 10.03 5.75 11.76
CA TYR A 172 8.89 6.35 11.07
C TYR A 172 7.60 6.42 11.94
N GLU A 173 7.65 6.09 13.23
CA GLU A 173 6.44 6.01 14.07
C GLU A 173 5.69 7.35 14.18
N GLN A 174 6.42 8.47 14.26
CA GLN A 174 5.81 9.80 14.29
C GLN A 174 5.10 10.12 12.97
N LEU A 175 5.74 9.81 11.84
CA LEU A 175 5.17 10.00 10.51
C LEU A 175 3.92 9.14 10.34
N PHE A 176 4.00 7.87 10.73
CA PHE A 176 2.88 6.94 10.74
C PHE A 176 1.68 7.49 11.51
N THR A 177 1.91 7.95 12.74
CA THR A 177 0.85 8.43 13.62
C THR A 177 0.17 9.67 13.05
N LYS A 178 0.95 10.66 12.57
CA LYS A 178 0.41 11.87 11.94
C LYS A 178 -0.38 11.54 10.67
N ASN A 179 0.15 10.64 9.84
CA ASN A 179 -0.53 10.22 8.61
C ASN A 179 -1.87 9.53 8.92
N LEU A 180 -1.88 8.63 9.89
CA LEU A 180 -3.07 7.89 10.28
C LEU A 180 -4.14 8.80 10.91
N GLU A 181 -3.75 9.81 11.68
CA GLU A 181 -4.67 10.82 12.20
C GLU A 181 -5.39 11.59 11.10
N ARG A 182 -4.64 12.05 10.09
CA ARG A 182 -5.23 12.77 8.96
C ARG A 182 -6.07 11.84 8.08
N LEU A 183 -5.65 10.59 7.88
CA LEU A 183 -6.42 9.60 7.14
C LEU A 183 -7.76 9.27 7.84
N ILE A 184 -7.77 9.13 9.16
CA ILE A 184 -9.01 8.99 9.96
C ILE A 184 -9.92 10.20 9.76
N PHE A 185 -9.38 11.42 9.79
CA PHE A 185 -10.16 12.64 9.55
C PHE A 185 -10.81 12.63 8.17
N LEU A 186 -10.04 12.39 7.11
CA LEU A 186 -10.55 12.34 5.74
C LEU A 186 -11.61 11.24 5.59
N TYR A 187 -11.40 10.09 6.24
CA TYR A 187 -12.29 8.94 6.14
C TYR A 187 -13.65 9.23 6.77
N ILE A 188 -13.66 9.86 7.95
CA ILE A 188 -14.89 10.30 8.61
C ILE A 188 -15.58 11.40 7.79
N LYS A 189 -14.82 12.34 7.23
CA LYS A 189 -15.36 13.45 6.44
C LYS A 189 -16.12 12.99 5.20
N LYS A 190 -15.71 11.89 4.57
CA LYS A 190 -16.37 11.31 3.38
C LYS A 190 -17.80 10.84 3.62
N GLY A 191 -18.21 10.62 4.88
CA GLY A 191 -19.59 10.36 5.28
C GLY A 191 -20.01 8.89 5.29
N ASP A 192 -19.55 8.07 4.34
CA ASP A 192 -19.83 6.63 4.30
C ASP A 192 -18.71 5.82 4.99
N VAL A 193 -18.81 5.71 6.30
CA VAL A 193 -17.76 5.16 7.17
C VAL A 193 -18.04 3.70 7.49
N ASP A 194 -17.18 2.80 7.03
CA ASP A 194 -17.16 1.42 7.52
C ASP A 194 -16.57 1.39 8.93
N LEU A 195 -17.40 1.00 9.90
CA LEU A 195 -17.05 0.96 11.32
C LEU A 195 -15.94 -0.06 11.63
N ILE A 196 -15.82 -1.15 10.86
CA ILE A 196 -14.75 -2.13 11.04
C ILE A 196 -13.42 -1.49 10.64
N TYR A 197 -13.34 -0.86 9.48
CA TYR A 197 -12.12 -0.20 9.04
C TYR A 197 -11.76 0.97 9.95
N LEU A 198 -12.74 1.77 10.38
CA LEU A 198 -12.49 2.85 11.34
C LEU A 198 -11.96 2.32 12.68
N ALA A 199 -12.54 1.23 13.21
CA ALA A 199 -12.05 0.60 14.43
C ALA A 199 -10.61 0.07 14.25
N ASP A 200 -10.28 -0.46 13.08
CA ASP A 200 -8.92 -0.93 12.77
C ASP A 200 -7.93 0.23 12.70
N MET A 201 -8.27 1.36 12.08
CA MET A 201 -7.42 2.55 12.09
C MET A 201 -7.12 3.04 13.51
N TYR A 202 -8.12 3.09 14.40
CA TYR A 202 -7.88 3.44 15.81
C TYR A 202 -7.04 2.40 16.55
N ARG A 203 -7.17 1.10 16.20
CA ARG A 203 -6.31 0.04 16.75
C ARG A 203 -4.84 0.24 16.32
N GLU A 204 -4.58 0.54 15.05
CA GLU A 204 -3.22 0.78 14.55
C GLU A 204 -2.60 2.02 15.18
N LYS A 205 -3.41 3.07 15.39
CA LYS A 205 -3.03 4.26 16.14
C LYS A 205 -2.66 3.94 17.60
N GLY A 206 -3.16 2.83 18.16
CA GLY A 206 -2.97 2.44 19.55
C GLY A 206 -4.08 2.94 20.50
N ASP A 207 -5.12 3.61 19.98
CA ASP A 207 -6.30 3.98 20.75
C ASP A 207 -7.29 2.81 20.82
N PHE A 208 -6.91 1.79 21.59
CA PHE A 208 -7.71 0.58 21.76
C PHE A 208 -9.06 0.83 22.44
N LYS A 209 -9.16 1.90 23.25
CA LYS A 209 -10.42 2.28 23.91
C LYS A 209 -11.43 2.73 22.86
N LYS A 210 -11.00 3.64 21.96
CA LYS A 210 -11.85 4.11 20.86
C LYS A 210 -12.13 3.04 19.83
N ALA A 211 -11.14 2.22 19.48
CA ALA A 211 -11.33 1.06 18.61
C ALA A 211 -12.41 0.11 19.15
N LYS A 212 -12.36 -0.23 20.46
CA LYS A 212 -13.37 -1.08 21.11
C LYS A 212 -14.76 -0.45 21.11
N MET A 213 -14.84 0.86 21.38
CA MET A 213 -16.10 1.60 21.40
C MET A 213 -16.75 1.66 20.01
N ILE A 214 -15.97 1.83 18.95
CA ILE A 214 -16.47 1.84 17.57
C ILE A 214 -16.93 0.43 17.19
N LEU A 215 -16.09 -0.59 17.46
CA LEU A 215 -16.40 -1.97 17.11
C LEU A 215 -17.66 -2.49 17.83
N SER A 216 -17.96 -2.02 19.04
CA SER A 216 -19.20 -2.42 19.76
C SER A 216 -20.48 -1.90 19.10
N LYS A 217 -20.41 -0.95 18.18
CA LYS A 217 -21.57 -0.46 17.41
C LYS A 217 -21.89 -1.34 16.19
N TYR A 218 -21.04 -2.32 15.89
CA TYR A 218 -21.22 -3.22 14.76
C TYR A 218 -21.98 -4.48 15.21
N GLU A 219 -23.14 -4.75 14.62
CA GLU A 219 -24.10 -5.78 15.12
C GLU A 219 -23.84 -7.21 14.60
N GLU A 220 -22.78 -7.49 13.84
CA GLU A 220 -22.59 -8.81 13.23
C GLU A 220 -21.42 -9.63 13.82
N ASP A 221 -21.71 -10.50 14.78
CA ASP A 221 -20.72 -11.44 15.37
C ASP A 221 -20.28 -12.56 14.38
N LYS A 222 -20.96 -12.69 13.23
CA LYS A 222 -20.64 -13.71 12.22
C LYS A 222 -19.47 -13.32 11.31
N ASN A 223 -19.13 -12.03 11.18
CA ASN A 223 -18.05 -11.58 10.31
C ASN A 223 -16.67 -12.04 10.82
N LYS A 224 -15.90 -12.75 9.98
CA LYS A 224 -14.54 -13.25 10.32
C LYS A 224 -13.58 -12.11 10.65
N MET A 225 -13.68 -10.99 9.93
CA MET A 225 -12.87 -9.78 10.15
C MET A 225 -13.17 -9.20 11.52
N PHE A 226 -14.45 -9.06 11.89
CA PHE A 226 -14.89 -8.59 13.20
C PHE A 226 -14.27 -9.42 14.34
N ARG A 227 -14.37 -10.76 14.26
CA ARG A 227 -13.81 -11.66 15.28
C ARG A 227 -12.28 -11.53 15.40
N LYS A 228 -11.58 -11.44 14.27
CA LYS A 228 -10.11 -11.23 14.25
C LYS A 228 -9.73 -9.88 14.86
N LEU A 229 -10.43 -8.81 14.45
CA LEU A 229 -10.20 -7.46 14.94
C LEU A 229 -10.45 -7.34 16.44
N LYS A 230 -11.57 -7.89 16.93
CA LYS A 230 -11.90 -7.97 18.36
C LYS A 230 -10.77 -8.63 19.15
N ARG A 231 -10.25 -9.77 18.69
CA ARG A 231 -9.10 -10.44 19.32
C ARG A 231 -7.85 -9.56 19.33
N LYS A 232 -7.55 -8.89 18.21
CA LYS A 232 -6.38 -8.02 18.07
C LYS A 232 -6.43 -6.79 18.98
N ILE A 233 -7.61 -6.21 19.17
CA ILE A 233 -7.85 -5.13 20.13
C ILE A 233 -7.64 -5.63 21.57
N LEU A 234 -8.16 -6.81 21.92
CA LEU A 234 -8.01 -7.37 23.28
C LEU A 234 -6.54 -7.60 23.65
N ILE A 235 -5.73 -8.11 22.73
CA ILE A 235 -4.28 -8.31 22.96
C ILE A 235 -3.44 -7.04 22.74
N LYS A 236 -4.08 -5.88 22.51
CA LYS A 236 -3.43 -4.59 22.24
C LYS A 236 -2.40 -4.63 21.11
N SER A 237 -2.70 -5.36 20.04
CA SER A 237 -1.81 -5.46 18.88
C SER A 237 -2.06 -4.30 17.92
N ARG A 238 -1.04 -3.46 17.71
CA ARG A 238 -1.06 -2.33 16.74
C ARG A 238 -0.73 -2.76 15.31
N PHE A 239 -0.06 -3.89 15.13
CA PHE A 239 0.42 -4.34 13.83
C PHE A 239 -0.70 -4.91 12.94
N VAL A 240 -0.59 -4.63 11.64
CA VAL A 240 -1.44 -5.21 10.60
C VAL A 240 -1.47 -6.73 10.68
N PHE A 241 -2.60 -7.32 10.29
CA PHE A 241 -2.77 -8.77 10.28
C PHE A 241 -3.55 -9.24 9.06
N ARG A 242 -3.36 -10.51 8.70
CA ARG A 242 -4.02 -11.11 7.54
C ARG A 242 -5.46 -11.52 7.83
N LEU A 243 -6.32 -11.38 6.83
CA LEU A 243 -7.76 -11.67 6.90
C LEU A 243 -8.11 -13.12 6.46
N ASP A 244 -7.20 -13.79 5.76
CA ASP A 244 -7.31 -15.18 5.28
C ASP A 244 -7.37 -16.27 6.35
#